data_AF-K0TKP0-F1
#
_entry.id   AF-K0TKP0-F1
#
_cell.length_a   1.000
_cell.length_b   1.000
_cell.length_c   1.000
_cell.angle_alpha   90.00
_cell.angle_beta   90.00
_cell.angle_gamma   90.00
#
_symmetry.space_group_name_H-M   'P 1'
#
loop_
_entity.id
_entity.type
_entity.pdbx_description
1 polymer ?
#
loop_
_entity_poly.entity_id
_entity_poly.type
_entity_poly.pdbx_seq_one_letter_code
_entity_poly.pdbx_strand_id
1 'polypeptide(L)'
;MDRLKAASKELENAQANYERLFADEIAKLDKKESDLTTRLQDLNQKKRDAAKSHGSEDALDEDIVEINAGGKLISAKRSTLTQLKGTRLEALFSGRYDQKSRRDADGRIFLDVNPVCFQAIVDYLNELAITPDGVSTSPPTVEADLGHILNHQLELFGLNEKFGSAIIKDGDNIAQLREWISKAGSGSCGLGLLFSSSDDGKSVANFHSKCDNKGPTLTIIETTEGHIVGGYSSAPWTSSRSLSSSNGAFLFHLSGSQLLKSDLTGGYNSNAIYCQSSYGPTFGGGYDLRVCNPFVVSSNVGFSYQKSSSWPLSEGVSFQVKDMEVFQITSTSVSANESSATSKASPVSKWESLAVAEDELVDLEASFEDEGKFISNFAAGEADDVITLNVSGTRIMASLQTLQLVKDSALARLVSDATANKATVTKPVKDWNYEDVTAWLNQVEGIPDPVVKEFEDQQVTGRELISLGVEGLKDFGVVRKGTVYLLLKEIKTLEETGGGAEVLIEQSPYCVNLIVDHLRLESAFMKDLVARKHPAPAVCESEKARFHKVVKHFFPGQGSEIFE
;
A
#
# COMPACT_ATOMS: atom_id res chain seq x y z
N MET A 1 -60.47 -34.95 31.41
CA MET A 1 -59.82 -35.76 30.38
C MET A 1 -59.80 -35.04 29.02
N ASP A 2 -60.91 -34.44 28.58
CA ASP A 2 -60.97 -33.72 27.29
C ASP A 2 -60.11 -32.45 27.22
N ARG A 3 -60.01 -31.69 28.32
CA ARG A 3 -59.07 -30.55 28.42
C ARG A 3 -57.60 -30.96 28.25
N LEU A 4 -57.24 -32.16 28.75
CA LEU A 4 -55.88 -32.69 28.62
C LEU A 4 -55.59 -33.11 27.17
N LYS A 5 -56.58 -33.71 26.49
CA LYS A 5 -56.48 -34.06 25.07
C LYS A 5 -56.37 -32.82 24.18
N ALA A 6 -57.13 -31.77 24.48
CA ALA A 6 -57.05 -30.50 23.77
C ALA A 6 -55.66 -29.85 23.92
N ALA A 7 -55.14 -29.77 25.16
CA ALA A 7 -53.80 -29.23 25.42
C ALA A 7 -52.68 -30.05 24.75
N SER A 8 -52.80 -31.39 24.74
CA SER A 8 -51.83 -32.26 24.03
C SER A 8 -51.82 -32.00 22.52
N LYS A 9 -53.00 -31.82 21.91
CA LYS A 9 -53.14 -31.51 20.49
C LYS A 9 -52.60 -30.12 20.14
N GLU A 10 -52.78 -29.13 21.02
CA GLU A 10 -52.19 -27.80 20.87
C GLU A 10 -50.65 -27.84 20.94
N LEU A 11 -50.09 -28.64 21.86
CA LEU A 11 -48.64 -28.84 21.97
C LEU A 11 -48.06 -29.52 20.72
N GLU A 12 -48.71 -30.56 20.20
CA GLU A 12 -48.30 -31.24 18.96
C GLU A 12 -48.31 -30.28 17.75
N ASN A 13 -49.36 -29.46 17.63
CA ASN A 13 -49.43 -28.46 16.57
C ASN A 13 -48.34 -27.39 16.72
N ALA A 14 -48.06 -26.93 17.94
CA ALA A 14 -46.99 -25.97 18.21
C ALA A 14 -45.61 -26.56 17.89
N GLN A 15 -45.38 -27.83 18.22
CA GLN A 15 -44.14 -28.52 17.90
C GLN A 15 -43.96 -28.68 16.37
N ALA A 16 -44.99 -29.14 15.66
CA ALA A 16 -44.94 -29.28 14.20
C ALA A 16 -44.71 -27.93 13.50
N ASN A 17 -45.30 -26.85 14.04
CA ASN A 17 -45.06 -25.50 13.51
C ASN A 17 -43.62 -25.03 13.77
N TYR A 18 -43.07 -25.31 14.95
CA TYR A 18 -41.68 -25.01 15.28
C TYR A 18 -40.70 -25.79 14.38
N GLU A 19 -40.93 -27.08 14.18
CA GLU A 19 -40.12 -27.93 13.28
C GLU A 19 -40.15 -27.42 11.84
N ARG A 20 -41.31 -26.96 11.36
CA ARG A 20 -41.44 -26.36 10.02
C ARG A 20 -40.66 -25.05 9.90
N LEU A 21 -40.84 -24.12 10.84
CA LEU A 21 -40.12 -22.85 10.84
C LEU A 21 -38.60 -23.05 10.93
N PHE A 22 -38.16 -24.03 11.72
CA PHE A 22 -36.75 -24.38 11.85
C PHE A 22 -36.19 -24.97 10.55
N ALA A 23 -36.95 -25.83 9.86
CA ALA A 23 -36.56 -26.39 8.58
C ALA A 23 -36.49 -25.31 7.47
N ASP A 24 -37.45 -24.39 7.44
CA ASP A 24 -37.45 -23.26 6.50
C ASP A 24 -36.21 -22.36 6.71
N GLU A 25 -35.78 -22.17 7.96
CA GLU A 25 -34.59 -21.36 8.27
C GLU A 25 -33.28 -22.06 7.88
N ILE A 26 -33.18 -23.39 8.10
CA ILE A 26 -32.05 -24.19 7.61
C ILE A 26 -31.96 -24.11 6.08
N ALA A 27 -33.09 -24.22 5.37
CA ALA A 27 -33.10 -24.15 3.91
C ALA A 27 -32.60 -22.80 3.38
N LYS A 28 -32.86 -21.69 4.08
CA LYS A 28 -32.30 -20.37 3.74
C LYS A 28 -30.79 -20.31 3.96
N LEU A 29 -30.32 -20.85 5.09
CA LEU A 29 -28.89 -20.93 5.42
C LEU A 29 -28.11 -21.73 4.38
N ASP A 30 -28.61 -22.91 4.02
CA ASP A 30 -27.97 -23.78 3.04
C ASP A 30 -27.98 -23.15 1.64
N LYS A 31 -29.05 -22.42 1.29
CA LYS A 31 -29.07 -21.63 0.06
C LYS A 31 -28.00 -20.54 0.07
N LYS A 32 -27.88 -19.76 1.15
CA LYS A 32 -26.87 -18.70 1.27
C LYS A 32 -25.45 -19.26 1.19
N GLU A 33 -25.18 -20.38 1.87
CA GLU A 33 -23.89 -21.07 1.81
C GLU A 33 -23.56 -21.54 0.38
N SER A 34 -24.54 -22.11 -0.32
CA SER A 34 -24.40 -22.52 -1.72
C SER A 34 -24.12 -21.33 -2.65
N ASP A 35 -24.82 -20.21 -2.45
CA ASP A 35 -24.64 -18.99 -3.24
C ASP A 35 -23.23 -18.40 -3.03
N LEU A 36 -22.77 -18.31 -1.78
CA LEU A 36 -21.41 -17.86 -1.45
C LEU A 36 -20.32 -18.78 -2.00
N THR A 37 -20.51 -20.09 -1.89
CA THR A 37 -19.57 -21.08 -2.44
C THR A 37 -19.46 -20.93 -3.96
N THR A 38 -20.58 -20.71 -4.65
CA THR A 38 -20.61 -20.52 -6.10
C THR A 38 -19.88 -19.24 -6.51
N ARG A 39 -20.11 -18.13 -5.79
CA ARG A 39 -19.41 -16.86 -6.02
C ARG A 39 -17.89 -16.99 -5.81
N LEU A 40 -17.47 -17.66 -4.73
CA LEU A 40 -16.05 -17.90 -4.47
C LEU A 40 -15.40 -18.77 -5.57
N GLN A 41 -16.11 -19.77 -6.08
CA GLN A 41 -15.64 -20.59 -7.20
C GLN A 41 -15.52 -19.77 -8.49
N ASP A 42 -16.51 -18.92 -8.80
CA ASP A 42 -16.47 -18.01 -9.95
C ASP A 42 -15.29 -17.03 -9.87
N LEU A 43 -15.07 -16.43 -8.69
CA LEU A 43 -13.93 -15.54 -8.46
C LEU A 43 -12.59 -16.27 -8.65
N ASN A 44 -12.44 -17.46 -8.09
CA ASN A 44 -11.23 -18.27 -8.27
C ASN A 44 -11.02 -18.68 -9.72
N GLN A 45 -12.09 -18.95 -10.46
CA GLN A 45 -12.02 -19.23 -11.89
C GLN A 45 -11.54 -18.01 -12.68
N LYS A 46 -12.10 -16.82 -12.41
CA LYS A 46 -11.64 -15.56 -13.01
C LYS A 46 -10.16 -15.29 -12.73
N LYS A 47 -9.69 -15.55 -11.50
CA LYS A 47 -8.27 -15.44 -11.14
C LYS A 47 -7.38 -16.39 -11.95
N ARG A 48 -7.82 -17.63 -12.19
CA ARG A 48 -7.10 -18.59 -13.05
C ARG A 48 -7.12 -18.18 -14.52
N ASP A 49 -8.25 -17.68 -15.01
CA ASP A 49 -8.36 -17.23 -16.40
C ASP A 49 -7.49 -16.00 -16.67
N ALA A 50 -7.34 -15.11 -15.68
CA ALA A 50 -6.37 -14.02 -15.73
C ALA A 50 -4.93 -14.56 -15.82
N ALA A 51 -4.55 -15.54 -15.00
CA ALA A 51 -3.22 -16.17 -15.06
C ALA A 51 -2.93 -16.80 -16.42
N LYS A 52 -3.92 -17.50 -17.00
CA LYS A 52 -3.83 -18.07 -18.36
C LYS A 52 -3.63 -17.03 -19.44
N SER A 53 -4.30 -15.90 -19.30
CA SER A 53 -4.33 -14.86 -20.33
C SER A 53 -3.15 -13.89 -20.25
N HIS A 54 -2.60 -13.68 -19.06
CA HIS A 54 -1.70 -12.55 -18.77
C HIS A 54 -0.50 -12.90 -17.89
N GLY A 55 -0.40 -14.14 -17.42
CA GLY A 55 0.50 -14.52 -16.34
C GLY A 55 1.26 -15.82 -16.57
N SER A 56 1.68 -16.42 -15.47
CA SER A 56 2.34 -17.72 -15.41
C SER A 56 1.44 -18.65 -14.58
N GLU A 57 0.96 -19.73 -15.20
CA GLU A 57 0.15 -20.76 -14.53
C GLU A 57 0.99 -21.59 -13.54
N ASP A 58 2.31 -21.55 -13.70
CA ASP A 58 3.32 -22.29 -12.96
C ASP A 58 4.04 -21.45 -11.90
N ALA A 59 3.59 -20.23 -11.63
CA ALA A 59 4.17 -19.37 -10.60
C ALA A 59 4.12 -20.05 -9.22
N LEU A 60 5.28 -20.18 -8.57
CA LEU A 60 5.43 -20.82 -7.26
C LEU A 60 5.77 -19.79 -6.18
N ASP A 61 5.34 -20.09 -4.96
CA ASP A 61 5.64 -19.31 -3.76
C ASP A 61 7.15 -19.18 -3.47
N GLU A 62 7.94 -20.16 -3.93
CA GLU A 62 9.40 -20.21 -3.77
C GLU A 62 10.15 -19.50 -4.90
N ASP A 63 9.46 -18.99 -5.93
CA ASP A 63 10.10 -18.26 -7.02
C ASP A 63 10.82 -17.02 -6.48
N ILE A 64 12.03 -16.79 -6.97
CA ILE A 64 12.75 -15.54 -6.74
C ILE A 64 12.29 -14.55 -7.82
N VAL A 65 11.68 -13.46 -7.39
CA VAL A 65 11.25 -12.38 -8.26
C VAL A 65 12.31 -11.28 -8.24
N GLU A 66 12.89 -10.98 -9.40
CA GLU A 66 13.81 -9.86 -9.59
C GLU A 66 13.04 -8.61 -10.03
N ILE A 67 13.20 -7.54 -9.25
CA ILE A 67 12.47 -6.27 -9.39
C ILE A 67 13.46 -5.14 -9.57
N ASN A 68 13.24 -4.32 -10.59
CA ASN A 68 13.88 -3.03 -10.75
C ASN A 68 12.93 -1.94 -10.26
N ALA A 69 13.14 -1.46 -9.03
CA ALA A 69 12.37 -0.39 -8.43
C ALA A 69 13.06 0.95 -8.72
N GLY A 70 12.64 1.64 -9.78
CA GLY A 70 13.13 2.97 -10.12
C GLY A 70 14.65 3.07 -10.38
N GLY A 71 15.32 1.97 -10.70
CA GLY A 71 16.77 1.86 -10.91
C GLY A 71 17.49 1.03 -9.86
N LYS A 72 16.85 0.70 -8.73
CA LYS A 72 17.42 -0.19 -7.71
C LYS A 72 16.94 -1.63 -7.92
N LEU A 73 17.89 -2.56 -7.98
CA LEU A 73 17.58 -4.00 -8.05
C LEU A 73 17.25 -4.55 -6.67
N ILE A 74 16.12 -5.26 -6.58
CA ILE A 74 15.62 -5.91 -5.37
C ILE A 74 15.16 -7.30 -5.76
N SER A 75 15.56 -8.30 -4.98
CA SER A 75 15.11 -9.68 -5.16
C SER A 75 14.43 -10.18 -3.90
N ALA A 76 13.27 -10.80 -4.03
CA ALA A 76 12.52 -11.38 -2.93
C ALA A 76 11.77 -12.63 -3.39
N LYS A 77 11.36 -13.48 -2.43
CA LYS A 77 10.49 -14.61 -2.74
C LYS A 77 9.09 -14.13 -3.10
N ARG A 78 8.43 -14.83 -4.01
CA ARG A 78 7.03 -14.58 -4.37
C ARG A 78 6.11 -14.66 -3.14
N SER A 79 6.30 -15.67 -2.29
CA SER A 79 5.60 -15.80 -1.00
C SER A 79 5.72 -14.56 -0.13
N THR A 80 6.91 -13.97 0.00
CA THR A 80 7.13 -12.73 0.77
C THR A 80 6.33 -11.56 0.21
N LEU A 81 6.32 -11.37 -1.11
CA LEU A 81 5.63 -10.26 -1.77
C LEU A 81 4.10 -10.42 -1.80
N THR A 82 3.61 -11.65 -1.64
CA THR A 82 2.19 -12.01 -1.72
C THR A 82 1.58 -12.44 -0.39
N GLN A 83 2.32 -12.30 0.72
CA GLN A 83 1.87 -12.73 2.05
C GLN A 83 0.67 -11.91 2.55
N LEU A 84 0.55 -10.64 2.17
CA LEU A 84 -0.56 -9.77 2.55
C LEU A 84 -1.68 -9.85 1.52
N LYS A 85 -2.71 -10.64 1.83
CA LYS A 85 -3.84 -10.93 0.94
C LYS A 85 -4.78 -9.74 0.71
N GLY A 86 -5.28 -9.64 -0.52
CA GLY A 86 -6.19 -8.59 -0.97
C GLY A 86 -5.51 -7.25 -1.21
N THR A 87 -4.17 -7.24 -1.39
CA THR A 87 -3.41 -6.01 -1.65
C THR A 87 -3.04 -5.93 -3.13
N ARG A 88 -2.85 -4.71 -3.64
CA ARG A 88 -2.35 -4.51 -5.02
C ARG A 88 -0.93 -5.06 -5.18
N LEU A 89 -0.13 -5.05 -4.10
CA LEU A 89 1.18 -5.70 -4.07
C LEU A 89 1.07 -7.22 -4.29
N GLU A 90 0.13 -7.88 -3.62
CA GLU A 90 -0.13 -9.31 -3.85
C GLU A 90 -0.48 -9.56 -5.32
N ALA A 91 -1.40 -8.77 -5.86
CA ALA A 91 -1.85 -8.94 -7.24
C ALA A 91 -0.70 -8.82 -8.24
N LEU A 92 0.15 -7.81 -8.05
CA LEU A 92 1.33 -7.53 -8.87
C LEU A 92 2.31 -8.71 -8.94
N PHE A 93 2.46 -9.44 -7.82
CA PHE A 93 3.43 -10.55 -7.70
C PHE A 93 2.79 -11.93 -7.62
N SER A 94 1.47 -12.03 -7.81
CA SER A 94 0.74 -13.29 -7.72
C SER A 94 1.04 -14.30 -8.83
N GLY A 95 1.80 -13.92 -9.87
CA GLY A 95 1.98 -14.71 -11.08
C GLY A 95 0.91 -14.43 -12.14
N ARG A 96 -0.27 -13.93 -11.74
CA ARG A 96 -1.42 -13.75 -12.64
C ARG A 96 -1.20 -12.74 -13.76
N TYR A 97 -0.26 -11.82 -13.58
CA TYR A 97 0.00 -10.71 -14.49
C TYR A 97 1.47 -10.63 -14.96
N ASP A 98 2.28 -11.66 -14.71
CA ASP A 98 3.73 -11.64 -14.96
C ASP A 98 4.11 -11.33 -16.42
N GLN A 99 3.27 -11.70 -17.41
CA GLN A 99 3.52 -11.40 -18.83
C GLN A 99 3.04 -10.00 -19.21
N LYS A 100 2.12 -9.41 -18.45
CA LYS A 100 1.60 -8.05 -18.66
C LYS A 100 2.42 -6.99 -17.92
N SER A 101 3.15 -7.38 -16.87
CA SER A 101 4.03 -6.50 -16.12
C SER A 101 5.15 -5.94 -17.01
N ARG A 102 5.34 -4.62 -16.95
CA ARG A 102 6.43 -3.91 -17.60
C ARG A 102 7.75 -4.48 -17.13
N ARG A 103 8.69 -4.63 -18.06
CA ARG A 103 10.04 -5.13 -17.77
C ARG A 103 11.08 -4.12 -18.18
N ASP A 104 12.21 -4.12 -17.50
CA ASP A 104 13.39 -3.39 -17.97
C ASP A 104 14.07 -4.13 -19.13
N ALA A 105 15.14 -3.55 -19.67
CA ALA A 105 15.89 -4.13 -20.79
C ALA A 105 16.55 -5.48 -20.45
N ASP A 106 16.73 -5.80 -19.16
CA ASP A 106 17.26 -7.10 -18.72
C ASP A 106 16.14 -8.17 -18.55
N GLY A 107 14.88 -7.77 -18.71
CA GLY A 107 13.71 -8.61 -18.53
C GLY A 107 13.24 -8.72 -17.09
N ARG A 108 13.71 -7.88 -16.16
CA ARG A 108 13.26 -7.84 -14.76
C ARG A 108 11.97 -7.06 -14.65
N ILE A 109 11.12 -7.34 -13.67
CA ILE A 109 9.88 -6.57 -13.46
C ILE A 109 10.27 -5.14 -13.08
N PHE A 110 9.82 -4.15 -13.84
CA PHE A 110 10.13 -2.74 -13.57
C PHE A 110 8.96 -2.06 -12.87
N LEU A 111 9.25 -1.45 -11.71
CA LEU A 111 8.32 -0.61 -10.97
C LEU A 111 8.79 0.85 -11.00
N ASP A 112 7.92 1.74 -11.50
CA ASP A 112 8.21 3.17 -11.57
C ASP A 112 7.91 3.85 -10.22
N VAL A 113 8.75 3.56 -9.23
CA VAL A 113 8.58 3.98 -7.84
C VAL A 113 9.89 4.45 -7.22
N ASN A 114 9.80 5.15 -6.08
CA ASN A 114 11.00 5.49 -5.33
C ASN A 114 11.66 4.22 -4.76
N PRO A 115 12.97 3.99 -5.02
CA PRO A 115 13.67 2.77 -4.63
C PRO A 115 13.84 2.60 -3.11
N VAL A 116 14.01 3.71 -2.38
CA VAL A 116 14.28 3.69 -0.94
C VAL A 116 13.02 3.27 -0.18
N CYS A 117 11.89 3.89 -0.52
CA CYS A 117 10.61 3.59 0.10
C CYS A 117 10.11 2.18 -0.29
N PHE A 118 10.31 1.74 -1.54
CA PHE A 118 9.96 0.37 -1.92
C PHE A 118 10.83 -0.67 -1.20
N GLN A 119 12.13 -0.40 -1.01
CA GLN A 119 12.98 -1.26 -0.18
C GLN A 119 12.45 -1.36 1.25
N ALA A 120 12.07 -0.24 1.88
CA ALA A 120 11.53 -0.25 3.24
C ALA A 120 10.28 -1.15 3.36
N ILE A 121 9.42 -1.17 2.33
CA ILE A 121 8.27 -2.08 2.26
C ILE A 121 8.73 -3.54 2.18
N VAL A 122 9.71 -3.86 1.32
CA VAL A 122 10.23 -5.22 1.19
C VAL A 122 10.93 -5.69 2.47
N ASP A 123 11.70 -4.83 3.13
CA ASP A 123 12.36 -5.12 4.41
C ASP A 123 11.32 -5.43 5.49
N TYR A 124 10.27 -4.62 5.59
CA TYR A 124 9.14 -4.89 6.48
C TYR A 124 8.49 -6.24 6.19
N LEU A 125 8.26 -6.59 4.92
CA LEU A 125 7.67 -7.87 4.54
C LEU A 125 8.57 -9.05 4.91
N ASN A 126 9.89 -8.89 4.79
CA ASN A 126 10.84 -9.90 5.24
C ASN A 126 10.79 -10.08 6.76
N GLU A 127 10.73 -8.99 7.52
CA GLU A 127 10.57 -9.03 8.98
C GLU A 127 9.25 -9.69 9.39
N LEU A 128 8.15 -9.35 8.71
CA LEU A 128 6.85 -9.94 8.95
C LEU A 128 6.85 -11.45 8.73
N ALA A 129 7.52 -11.93 7.67
CA ALA A 129 7.58 -13.34 7.33
C ALA A 129 8.33 -14.21 8.37
N ILE A 130 9.21 -13.61 9.17
CA ILE A 130 9.95 -14.30 10.24
C ILE A 130 9.40 -14.00 11.64
N THR A 131 8.39 -13.14 11.74
CA THR A 131 7.80 -12.73 13.02
C THR A 131 6.84 -13.81 13.51
N PRO A 132 6.94 -14.28 14.76
CA PRO A 132 6.01 -15.27 15.31
C PRO A 132 4.57 -14.75 15.36
N ASP A 133 3.61 -15.67 15.23
CA ASP A 133 2.18 -15.35 15.34
C ASP A 133 1.89 -14.62 16.65
N GLY A 134 1.23 -13.46 16.54
CA GLY A 134 0.82 -12.62 17.68
C GLY A 134 1.86 -11.58 18.13
N VAL A 135 3.05 -11.54 17.53
CA VAL A 135 4.02 -10.45 17.73
C VAL A 135 3.82 -9.40 16.63
N SER A 136 3.66 -8.14 17.02
CA SER A 136 3.46 -7.05 16.07
C SER A 136 4.80 -6.51 15.56
N THR A 137 4.92 -6.37 14.24
CA THR A 137 6.02 -5.65 13.59
C THR A 137 5.72 -4.16 13.50
N SER A 138 6.74 -3.32 13.55
CA SER A 138 6.59 -1.88 13.29
C SER A 138 6.36 -1.65 11.79
N PRO A 139 5.49 -0.71 11.39
CA PRO A 139 5.33 -0.32 9.99
C PRO A 139 6.66 0.11 9.35
N PRO A 140 6.78 0.04 8.01
CA PRO A 140 7.98 0.51 7.31
C PRO A 140 8.22 1.99 7.63
N THR A 141 9.49 2.36 7.78
CA THR A 141 9.89 3.75 8.04
C THR A 141 11.05 4.17 7.16
N VAL A 142 11.14 5.47 6.90
CA VAL A 142 12.18 6.12 6.11
C VAL A 142 12.56 7.46 6.77
N GLU A 143 13.58 8.13 6.24
CA GLU A 143 13.92 9.49 6.65
C GLU A 143 12.72 10.44 6.48
N ALA A 144 12.66 11.49 7.30
CA ALA A 144 11.47 12.33 7.44
C ALA A 144 11.04 13.03 6.13
N ASP A 145 11.99 13.33 5.25
CA ASP A 145 11.75 13.91 3.94
C ASP A 145 11.08 12.93 2.95
N LEU A 146 11.35 11.62 3.08
CA LEU A 146 10.76 10.56 2.26
C LEU A 146 9.42 10.04 2.80
N GLY A 147 9.00 10.45 4.01
CA GLY A 147 7.80 9.90 4.66
C GLY A 147 6.51 10.04 3.83
N HIS A 148 6.33 11.17 3.13
CA HIS A 148 5.17 11.36 2.25
C HIS A 148 5.20 10.45 1.01
N ILE A 149 6.38 10.16 0.46
CA ILE A 149 6.57 9.23 -0.66
C ILE A 149 6.27 7.80 -0.20
N LEU A 150 6.75 7.41 0.98
CA LEU A 150 6.46 6.11 1.56
C LEU A 150 4.94 5.93 1.74
N ASN A 151 4.25 6.88 2.37
CA ASN A 151 2.80 6.81 2.55
C ASN A 151 2.04 6.70 1.22
N HIS A 152 2.48 7.43 0.20
CA HIS A 152 1.92 7.31 -1.14
C HIS A 152 2.16 5.93 -1.74
N GLN A 153 3.35 5.33 -1.58
CA GLN A 153 3.61 3.97 -2.05
C GLN A 153 2.82 2.92 -1.28
N LEU A 154 2.62 3.11 0.03
CA LEU A 154 1.75 2.25 0.83
C LEU A 154 0.30 2.30 0.34
N GLU A 155 -0.20 3.48 -0.02
CA GLU A 155 -1.52 3.64 -0.65
C GLU A 155 -1.57 2.98 -2.04
N LEU A 156 -0.58 3.27 -2.88
CA LEU A 156 -0.46 2.74 -4.23
C LEU A 156 -0.51 1.21 -4.25
N PHE A 157 0.15 0.56 -3.29
CA PHE A 157 0.20 -0.89 -3.17
C PHE A 157 -0.94 -1.51 -2.33
N GLY A 158 -1.91 -0.70 -1.87
CA GLY A 158 -3.05 -1.18 -1.09
C GLY A 158 -2.65 -1.70 0.29
N LEU A 159 -1.59 -1.15 0.88
CA LEU A 159 -1.02 -1.60 2.14
C LEU A 159 -1.50 -0.77 3.35
N ASN A 160 -1.99 0.45 3.14
CA ASN A 160 -2.45 1.33 4.22
C ASN A 160 -3.49 0.68 5.15
N GLU A 161 -4.42 -0.10 4.58
CA GLU A 161 -5.45 -0.82 5.34
C GLU A 161 -4.86 -1.94 6.23
N LYS A 162 -3.65 -2.40 5.93
CA LYS A 162 -2.91 -3.39 6.73
C LYS A 162 -2.05 -2.74 7.82
N PHE A 163 -1.69 -1.45 7.67
CA PHE A 163 -0.66 -0.80 8.48
C PHE A 163 -1.14 -0.04 9.73
N GLY A 164 -2.44 0.15 9.94
CA GLY A 164 -2.92 0.84 11.14
C GLY A 164 -2.43 2.30 11.26
N SER A 165 -2.60 2.86 12.46
CA SER A 165 -2.46 4.29 12.80
C SER A 165 -1.07 4.88 12.57
N ALA A 166 -0.97 6.06 11.95
CA ALA A 166 0.29 6.80 11.82
C ALA A 166 0.75 7.41 13.16
N ILE A 167 -0.18 7.61 14.09
CA ILE A 167 0.08 8.08 15.46
C ILE A 167 0.64 6.95 16.33
N ILE A 168 0.05 5.75 16.28
CA ILE A 168 0.45 4.62 17.11
C ILE A 168 1.42 3.73 16.33
N LYS A 169 2.72 3.93 16.58
CA LYS A 169 3.78 3.16 15.92
C LYS A 169 4.17 1.90 16.68
N ASP A 170 3.79 1.81 17.95
CA ASP A 170 4.06 0.69 18.83
C ASP A 170 3.03 -0.41 18.59
N GLY A 171 3.51 -1.57 18.14
CA GLY A 171 2.70 -2.72 17.84
C GLY A 171 1.97 -3.32 19.06
N ASP A 172 2.56 -3.24 20.26
CA ASP A 172 1.93 -3.73 21.49
C ASP A 172 0.73 -2.86 21.87
N ASN A 173 0.83 -1.54 21.63
CA ASN A 173 -0.27 -0.61 21.84
C ASN A 173 -1.42 -0.85 20.87
N ILE A 174 -1.13 -1.15 19.60
CA ILE A 174 -2.14 -1.53 18.60
C ILE A 174 -2.81 -2.85 19.01
N ALA A 175 -2.03 -3.86 19.41
CA ALA A 175 -2.57 -5.15 19.85
C ALA A 175 -3.48 -4.99 21.07
N GLN A 176 -3.07 -4.19 22.05
CA GLN A 176 -3.87 -3.92 23.24
C GLN A 176 -5.17 -3.17 22.92
N LEU A 177 -5.13 -2.19 22.02
CA LEU A 177 -6.33 -1.50 21.53
C LEU A 177 -7.28 -2.47 20.84
N ARG A 178 -6.77 -3.33 19.95
CA ARG A 178 -7.57 -4.35 19.27
C ARG A 178 -8.23 -5.31 20.26
N GLU A 179 -7.51 -5.71 21.31
CA GLU A 179 -8.08 -6.52 22.39
C GLU A 179 -9.20 -5.79 23.16
N TRP A 180 -9.04 -4.49 23.44
CA TRP A 180 -10.08 -3.71 24.10
C TRP A 180 -11.32 -3.53 23.24
N ILE A 181 -11.14 -3.31 21.93
CA ILE A 181 -12.23 -3.19 20.95
C ILE A 181 -12.93 -4.54 20.77
N SER A 182 -12.19 -5.64 20.67
CA SER A 182 -12.77 -6.98 20.52
C SER A 182 -13.53 -7.46 21.75
N LYS A 183 -13.21 -6.96 22.94
CA LYS A 183 -14.00 -7.16 24.16
C LYS A 183 -15.23 -6.24 24.26
N ALA A 184 -15.19 -5.08 23.58
CA ALA A 184 -16.29 -4.12 23.55
C ALA A 184 -17.34 -4.44 22.45
N GLY A 185 -16.93 -5.11 21.37
CA GLY A 185 -17.78 -5.69 20.32
C GLY A 185 -17.74 -7.23 20.29
N SER A 186 -18.41 -7.89 19.35
CA SER A 186 -18.50 -9.36 19.27
C SER A 186 -17.55 -10.00 18.23
N GLY A 187 -16.36 -9.45 17.95
CA GLY A 187 -15.48 -10.05 16.94
C GLY A 187 -14.15 -9.32 16.69
N SER A 188 -13.30 -9.94 15.87
CA SER A 188 -12.03 -9.36 15.40
C SER A 188 -12.28 -8.15 14.49
N CYS A 189 -11.41 -7.14 14.56
CA CYS A 189 -11.68 -5.81 14.04
C CYS A 189 -10.69 -5.34 12.96
N GLY A 190 -11.21 -5.05 11.76
CA GLY A 190 -10.54 -4.24 10.76
C GLY A 190 -10.62 -2.75 11.12
N LEU A 191 -9.59 -2.00 10.70
CA LEU A 191 -9.48 -0.55 10.92
C LEU A 191 -9.43 0.15 9.56
N GLY A 192 -10.47 0.90 9.21
CA GLY A 192 -10.49 1.74 8.01
C GLY A 192 -10.32 3.21 8.37
N LEU A 193 -9.27 3.89 7.91
CA LEU A 193 -9.05 5.31 8.24
C LEU A 193 -10.16 6.20 7.62
N LEU A 194 -10.85 6.98 8.44
CA LEU A 194 -11.89 7.93 8.02
C LEU A 194 -11.36 9.37 7.95
N PHE A 195 -10.57 9.78 8.94
CA PHE A 195 -10.09 11.15 9.11
C PHE A 195 -8.67 11.13 9.67
N SER A 196 -7.79 11.98 9.15
CA SER A 196 -6.45 12.29 9.68
C SER A 196 -6.28 13.80 9.72
N SER A 197 -5.92 14.40 10.84
CA SER A 197 -5.83 15.86 10.94
C SER A 197 -4.63 16.43 10.18
N SER A 198 -3.57 15.62 9.99
CA SER A 198 -2.44 15.93 9.12
C SER A 198 -2.85 15.99 7.65
N ASP A 199 -3.78 15.13 7.21
CA ASP A 199 -4.17 15.03 5.80
C ASP A 199 -5.44 15.83 5.46
N ASP A 200 -6.47 15.73 6.30
CA ASP A 200 -7.78 16.35 6.13
C ASP A 200 -7.87 17.74 6.78
N GLY A 201 -6.82 18.18 7.48
CA GLY A 201 -6.72 19.49 8.10
C GLY A 201 -7.41 19.60 9.47
N LYS A 202 -6.90 20.51 10.30
CA LYS A 202 -7.27 20.68 11.71
C LYS A 202 -8.55 21.51 11.89
N SER A 203 -9.70 20.96 11.47
CA SER A 203 -11.00 21.59 11.73
C SER A 203 -12.08 20.59 12.13
N VAL A 204 -12.99 21.01 13.02
CA VAL A 204 -14.15 20.19 13.43
C VAL A 204 -15.11 19.93 12.27
N ALA A 205 -15.16 20.83 11.28
CA ALA A 205 -15.97 20.67 10.09
C ALA A 205 -15.48 19.50 9.21
N ASN A 206 -14.16 19.34 9.08
CA ASN A 206 -13.57 18.25 8.32
C ASN A 206 -13.76 16.90 9.02
N PHE A 207 -13.72 16.88 10.34
CA PHE A 207 -14.09 15.68 11.11
C PHE A 207 -15.53 15.24 10.78
N HIS A 208 -16.51 16.14 10.91
CA HIS A 208 -17.91 15.78 10.67
C HIS A 208 -18.21 15.38 9.24
N SER A 209 -17.59 16.02 8.25
CA SER A 209 -17.80 15.65 6.83
C SER A 209 -17.31 14.24 6.50
N LYS A 210 -16.36 13.70 7.29
CA LYS A 210 -15.76 12.38 7.09
C LYS A 210 -16.35 11.29 7.98
N CYS A 211 -16.61 11.62 9.25
CA CYS A 211 -16.89 10.64 10.29
C CYS A 211 -18.38 10.48 10.63
N ASP A 212 -19.25 11.42 10.25
CA ASP A 212 -20.68 11.31 10.54
C ASP A 212 -21.30 10.11 9.80
N ASN A 213 -22.14 9.37 10.53
CA ASN A 213 -22.89 8.21 10.07
C ASN A 213 -22.04 7.01 9.61
N LYS A 214 -20.78 6.92 10.05
CA LYS A 214 -19.86 5.82 9.70
C LYS A 214 -19.91 4.60 10.64
N GLY A 215 -20.83 4.59 11.60
CA GLY A 215 -20.97 3.50 12.57
C GLY A 215 -19.91 3.56 13.67
N PRO A 216 -19.44 2.39 14.18
CA PRO A 216 -18.42 2.32 15.22
C PRO A 216 -17.10 2.95 14.80
N THR A 217 -16.51 3.77 15.69
CA THR A 217 -15.26 4.47 15.41
C THR A 217 -14.27 4.41 16.57
N LEU A 218 -12.98 4.42 16.23
CA LEU A 218 -11.85 4.60 17.13
C LEU A 218 -11.21 5.97 16.82
N THR A 219 -11.16 6.85 17.80
CA THR A 219 -10.48 8.16 17.71
C THR A 219 -9.15 8.09 18.46
N ILE A 220 -8.06 8.50 17.81
CA ILE A 220 -6.70 8.56 18.34
C ILE A 220 -6.20 10.01 18.20
N ILE A 221 -5.65 10.59 19.27
CA ILE A 221 -5.19 11.97 19.32
C ILE A 221 -3.77 11.99 19.88
N GLU A 222 -2.83 12.51 19.09
CA GLU A 222 -1.48 12.87 19.54
C GLU A 222 -1.46 14.37 19.90
N THR A 223 -1.02 14.69 21.12
CA THR A 223 -0.78 16.09 21.53
C THR A 223 0.64 16.53 21.21
N THR A 224 0.89 17.84 21.13
CA THR A 224 2.25 18.39 20.97
C THR A 224 3.18 18.08 22.13
N GLU A 225 2.62 17.71 23.28
CA GLU A 225 3.35 17.32 24.48
C GLU A 225 3.67 15.81 24.52
N GLY A 226 3.30 15.08 23.46
CA GLY A 226 3.60 13.65 23.30
C GLY A 226 2.57 12.71 23.93
N HIS A 227 1.44 13.23 24.44
CA HIS A 227 0.35 12.38 24.92
C HIS A 227 -0.43 11.76 23.77
N ILE A 228 -0.64 10.44 23.83
CA ILE A 228 -1.52 9.69 22.91
C ILE A 228 -2.78 9.28 23.67
N VAL A 229 -3.89 9.97 23.43
CA VAL A 229 -5.18 9.72 24.09
C VAL A 229 -6.26 9.49 23.05
N GLY A 230 -7.39 8.92 23.46
CA GLY A 230 -8.48 8.71 22.53
C GLY A 230 -9.67 8.00 23.13
N GLY A 231 -10.56 7.54 22.25
CA GLY A 231 -11.73 6.79 22.65
C GLY A 231 -12.32 5.96 21.53
N TYR A 232 -12.95 4.85 21.92
CA TYR A 232 -13.76 4.01 21.06
C TYR A 232 -15.25 4.25 21.35
N SER A 233 -16.07 4.29 20.31
CA SER A 233 -17.53 4.23 20.43
C SER A 233 -18.15 3.36 19.36
N SER A 234 -19.11 2.53 19.76
CA SER A 234 -20.00 1.80 18.85
C SER A 234 -21.14 2.65 18.28
N ALA A 235 -21.34 3.87 18.79
CA ALA A 235 -22.37 4.78 18.29
C ALA A 235 -21.83 5.64 17.13
N PRO A 236 -22.62 5.89 16.07
CA PRO A 236 -22.22 6.79 15.00
C PRO A 236 -22.25 8.26 15.45
N TRP A 237 -21.35 9.07 14.89
CA TRP A 237 -21.43 10.53 14.95
C TRP A 237 -22.55 11.04 14.05
N THR A 238 -23.29 12.08 14.46
CA THR A 238 -24.55 12.46 13.78
C THR A 238 -24.81 13.97 13.68
N SER A 239 -23.87 14.82 14.13
CA SER A 239 -24.02 16.30 14.17
C SER A 239 -25.34 16.83 14.77
N SER A 240 -26.10 15.99 15.47
CA SER A 240 -27.51 16.19 15.83
C SER A 240 -27.73 17.02 17.10
N ARG A 241 -26.65 17.47 17.74
CA ARG A 241 -26.64 18.09 19.06
C ARG A 241 -27.34 17.24 20.12
N SER A 242 -27.10 15.93 20.09
CA SER A 242 -27.67 14.96 21.04
C SER A 242 -26.60 14.07 21.65
N LEU A 243 -26.90 13.53 22.83
CA LEU A 243 -26.15 12.43 23.42
C LEU A 243 -26.58 11.12 22.76
N SER A 244 -25.62 10.21 22.56
CA SER A 244 -25.87 8.88 21.99
C SER A 244 -25.37 7.80 22.92
N SER A 245 -26.14 6.71 22.99
CA SER A 245 -25.77 5.51 23.74
C SER A 245 -24.81 4.64 22.96
N SER A 246 -23.80 4.11 23.62
CA SER A 246 -22.85 3.18 23.02
C SER A 246 -22.64 1.98 23.93
N ASN A 247 -22.65 0.78 23.34
CA ASN A 247 -22.26 -0.43 24.03
C ASN A 247 -20.74 -0.54 24.01
N GLY A 248 -20.12 -0.54 25.20
CA GLY A 248 -18.68 -0.75 25.34
C GLY A 248 -17.80 0.43 24.94
N ALA A 249 -18.30 1.67 24.91
CA ALA A 249 -17.40 2.82 24.72
C ALA A 249 -16.40 2.91 25.87
N PHE A 250 -15.17 3.30 25.53
CA PHE A 250 -14.09 3.50 26.49
C PHE A 250 -13.17 4.62 26.01
N LEU A 251 -12.50 5.25 26.96
CA LEU A 251 -11.37 6.15 26.71
C LEU A 251 -10.06 5.43 26.97
N PHE A 252 -8.99 5.90 26.36
CA PHE A 252 -7.66 5.34 26.57
C PHE A 252 -6.55 6.39 26.56
N HIS A 253 -5.41 5.97 27.11
CA HIS A 253 -4.13 6.68 27.06
C HIS A 253 -3.00 5.68 26.85
N LEU A 254 -2.12 5.95 25.87
CA LEU A 254 -1.09 5.02 25.38
C LEU A 254 0.34 5.56 25.45
N SER A 255 0.58 6.76 26.00
CA SER A 255 1.93 7.32 26.09
C SER A 255 2.49 7.23 27.52
N GLY A 256 3.61 6.54 27.72
CA GLY A 256 4.29 6.42 29.02
C GLY A 256 4.46 4.97 29.47
N SER A 257 4.77 4.74 30.75
CA SER A 257 5.03 3.39 31.29
C SER A 257 3.79 2.56 31.61
N GLN A 258 2.59 3.13 31.48
CA GLN A 258 1.32 2.44 31.76
C GLN A 258 0.27 2.81 30.71
N LEU A 259 -0.36 1.79 30.12
CA LEU A 259 -1.54 1.94 29.28
C LEU A 259 -2.76 2.06 30.18
N LEU A 260 -3.62 3.03 29.90
CA LEU A 260 -4.83 3.25 30.68
C LEU A 260 -6.06 3.04 29.80
N LYS A 261 -7.02 2.29 30.33
CA LYS A 261 -8.37 2.17 29.80
C LYS A 261 -9.35 2.71 30.83
N SER A 262 -10.29 3.53 30.39
CA SER A 262 -11.33 4.11 31.21
C SER A 262 -12.68 3.77 30.60
N ASP A 263 -13.38 2.80 31.19
CA ASP A 263 -14.68 2.35 30.72
C ASP A 263 -15.80 3.34 31.07
N LEU A 264 -16.93 3.25 30.36
CA LEU A 264 -18.16 3.93 30.75
C LEU A 264 -18.61 3.51 32.15
N THR A 265 -19.05 4.48 32.93
CA THR A 265 -19.74 4.22 34.19
C THR A 265 -21.20 3.87 33.88
N GLY A 266 -21.66 2.68 34.29
CA GLY A 266 -22.93 2.09 33.84
C GLY A 266 -24.20 2.95 34.01
N GLY A 267 -24.15 4.00 34.85
CA GLY A 267 -25.24 4.98 35.00
C GLY A 267 -25.35 6.02 33.87
N TYR A 268 -24.39 6.07 32.95
CA TYR A 268 -24.30 7.06 31.87
C TYR A 268 -24.14 6.43 30.49
N ASN A 269 -24.55 5.17 30.31
CA ASN A 269 -24.48 4.49 29.01
C ASN A 269 -25.24 5.23 27.89
N SER A 270 -26.26 6.04 28.22
CA SER A 270 -26.97 6.92 27.29
C SER A 270 -26.19 8.18 26.87
N ASN A 271 -25.07 8.46 27.53
CA ASN A 271 -24.30 9.69 27.40
C ASN A 271 -22.87 9.40 26.93
N ALA A 272 -22.68 8.34 26.15
CA ALA A 272 -21.37 7.84 25.77
C ALA A 272 -20.60 8.82 24.87
N ILE A 273 -21.30 9.41 23.90
CA ILE A 273 -20.78 10.46 23.02
C ILE A 273 -21.78 11.60 22.90
N TYR A 274 -21.30 12.79 22.55
CA TYR A 274 -22.11 13.98 22.33
C TYR A 274 -21.88 14.53 20.91
N CYS A 275 -22.88 14.41 20.05
CA CYS A 275 -22.77 14.70 18.63
C CYS A 275 -23.12 16.16 18.31
N GLN A 276 -22.34 17.15 18.75
CA GLN A 276 -22.58 18.57 18.41
C GLN A 276 -21.73 19.02 17.23
N SER A 277 -22.38 19.55 16.18
CA SER A 277 -21.72 19.96 14.91
C SER A 277 -20.61 21.01 15.03
N SER A 278 -20.56 21.76 16.13
CA SER A 278 -19.51 22.75 16.38
C SER A 278 -18.32 22.20 17.19
N TYR A 279 -18.37 20.94 17.60
CA TYR A 279 -17.30 20.24 18.32
C TYR A 279 -16.74 19.13 17.43
N GLY A 280 -15.52 18.67 17.71
CA GLY A 280 -15.00 17.44 17.13
C GLY A 280 -15.49 16.21 17.90
N PRO A 281 -14.73 15.11 17.88
CA PRO A 281 -15.00 13.96 18.73
C PRO A 281 -15.21 14.40 20.19
N THR A 282 -16.36 14.03 20.74
CA THR A 282 -16.74 14.37 22.11
C THR A 282 -17.29 13.14 22.81
N PHE A 283 -16.53 12.62 23.76
CA PHE A 283 -16.89 11.49 24.59
C PHE A 283 -17.39 11.99 25.95
N GLY A 284 -18.54 11.45 26.37
CA GLY A 284 -19.12 11.69 27.68
C GLY A 284 -20.00 12.93 27.72
N GLY A 285 -21.05 12.87 28.53
CA GLY A 285 -21.95 14.01 28.76
C GLY A 285 -21.29 15.19 29.49
N GLY A 286 -20.18 14.92 30.19
CA GLY A 286 -19.40 15.92 30.93
C GLY A 286 -18.18 16.44 30.16
N TYR A 287 -18.09 16.12 28.85
CA TYR A 287 -16.93 16.41 28.01
C TYR A 287 -15.66 15.72 28.53
N ASP A 288 -15.78 14.46 28.94
CA ASP A 288 -14.69 13.64 29.49
C ASP A 288 -13.46 13.64 28.57
N LEU A 289 -13.67 13.59 27.25
CA LEU A 289 -12.65 13.90 26.24
C LEU A 289 -13.31 14.64 25.08
N ARG A 290 -12.80 15.82 24.73
CA ARG A 290 -13.38 16.67 23.69
C ARG A 290 -12.32 17.38 22.86
N VAL A 291 -12.47 17.33 21.54
CA VAL A 291 -11.78 18.23 20.60
C VAL A 291 -12.70 19.39 20.22
N CYS A 292 -12.20 20.61 20.23
CA CYS A 292 -12.95 21.80 19.80
C CYS A 292 -12.05 22.82 19.08
N ASN A 293 -12.64 23.78 18.37
CA ASN A 293 -11.88 24.87 17.74
C ASN A 293 -11.12 25.71 18.81
N PRO A 294 -9.85 26.09 18.59
CA PRO A 294 -9.05 25.97 17.36
C PRO A 294 -8.24 24.65 17.26
N PHE A 295 -8.94 23.51 17.33
CA PHE A 295 -8.43 22.15 17.23
C PHE A 295 -7.53 21.75 18.40
N VAL A 296 -8.04 22.01 19.61
CA VAL A 296 -7.44 21.63 20.89
C VAL A 296 -8.21 20.50 21.53
N VAL A 297 -7.51 19.62 22.24
CA VAL A 297 -8.11 18.56 23.05
C VAL A 297 -8.16 18.99 24.52
N SER A 298 -9.29 18.75 25.16
CA SER A 298 -9.53 19.00 26.58
C SER A 298 -10.16 17.77 27.20
N SER A 299 -9.97 17.60 28.50
CA SER A 299 -10.42 16.41 29.20
C SER A 299 -10.99 16.73 30.58
N ASN A 300 -12.05 16.00 30.93
CA ASN A 300 -12.75 16.05 32.21
C ASN A 300 -13.18 14.63 32.62
N VAL A 301 -12.26 13.67 32.50
CA VAL A 301 -12.56 12.24 32.78
C VAL A 301 -13.01 12.07 34.21
N GLY A 302 -14.13 11.37 34.38
CA GLY A 302 -14.73 11.09 35.69
C GLY A 302 -16.21 11.46 35.78
N PHE A 303 -16.80 11.98 34.70
CA PHE A 303 -18.23 12.29 34.65
C PHE A 303 -19.02 11.13 34.07
N SER A 304 -18.78 10.77 32.80
CA SER A 304 -19.40 9.60 32.15
C SER A 304 -18.47 8.39 32.12
N TYR A 305 -17.16 8.61 32.14
CA TYR A 305 -16.15 7.56 32.13
C TYR A 305 -15.45 7.45 33.49
N GLN A 306 -14.88 6.29 33.80
CA GLN A 306 -14.24 6.02 35.08
C GLN A 306 -13.06 6.97 35.36
N LYS A 307 -13.08 7.63 36.52
CA LYS A 307 -12.00 8.53 36.92
C LYS A 307 -10.72 7.73 37.22
N SER A 308 -9.60 8.16 36.64
CA SER A 308 -8.26 7.65 36.96
C SER A 308 -7.36 8.80 37.40
N SER A 309 -6.66 8.64 38.52
CA SER A 309 -5.65 9.61 38.99
C SER A 309 -4.40 9.64 38.10
N SER A 310 -4.24 8.64 37.22
CA SER A 310 -3.11 8.54 36.30
C SER A 310 -3.41 9.13 34.92
N TRP A 311 -4.62 9.69 34.71
CA TRP A 311 -4.99 10.28 33.43
C TRP A 311 -4.05 11.46 33.07
N PRO A 312 -3.52 11.53 31.84
CA PRO A 312 -2.43 12.44 31.49
C PRO A 312 -2.90 13.89 31.30
N LEU A 313 -4.15 14.10 30.90
CA LEU A 313 -4.66 15.42 30.57
C LEU A 313 -5.25 16.06 31.83
N SER A 314 -4.68 17.18 32.24
CA SER A 314 -5.14 17.93 33.41
C SER A 314 -6.53 18.52 33.19
N GLU A 315 -7.40 18.38 34.20
CA GLU A 315 -8.76 18.91 34.17
C GLU A 315 -8.75 20.43 33.99
N GLY A 316 -9.55 20.94 33.04
CA GLY A 316 -9.61 22.37 32.73
C GLY A 316 -8.46 22.92 31.87
N VAL A 317 -7.52 22.08 31.44
CA VAL A 317 -6.43 22.46 30.53
C VAL A 317 -6.75 22.02 29.10
N SER A 318 -6.40 22.85 28.12
CA SER A 318 -6.48 22.52 26.69
C SER A 318 -5.09 22.28 26.13
N PHE A 319 -4.92 21.17 25.43
CA PHE A 319 -3.68 20.75 24.81
C PHE A 319 -3.78 20.91 23.29
N GLN A 320 -2.69 21.34 22.66
CA GLN A 320 -2.63 21.44 21.21
C GLN A 320 -2.59 20.03 20.59
N VAL A 321 -3.46 19.78 19.63
CA VAL A 321 -3.46 18.52 18.88
C VAL A 321 -2.34 18.59 17.84
N LYS A 322 -1.36 17.71 17.97
CA LYS A 322 -0.32 17.49 16.96
C LYS A 322 -0.91 16.75 15.78
N ASP A 323 -1.60 15.63 16.02
CA ASP A 323 -2.37 14.90 15.02
C ASP A 323 -3.60 14.20 15.64
N MET A 324 -4.61 13.90 14.82
CA MET A 324 -5.79 13.14 15.21
C MET A 324 -6.24 12.25 14.06
N GLU A 325 -6.35 10.95 14.33
CA GLU A 325 -6.87 9.97 13.40
C GLU A 325 -8.19 9.39 13.91
N VAL A 326 -9.12 9.12 13.00
CA VAL A 326 -10.38 8.44 13.30
C VAL A 326 -10.51 7.26 12.35
N PHE A 327 -10.68 6.07 12.91
CA PHE A 327 -10.85 4.82 12.17
C PHE A 327 -12.28 4.32 12.32
N GLN A 328 -12.87 3.83 11.23
CA GLN A 328 -14.03 2.97 11.24
C GLN A 328 -13.63 1.57 11.70
N ILE A 329 -14.46 0.95 12.53
CA ILE A 329 -14.27 -0.42 12.99
C ILE A 329 -15.17 -1.34 12.17
N THR A 330 -14.55 -2.23 11.38
CA THR A 330 -15.21 -3.30 10.63
C THR A 330 -14.97 -4.63 11.33
N SER A 331 -15.90 -5.59 11.26
CA SER A 331 -15.73 -6.89 11.90
C SER A 331 -15.15 -7.91 10.90
N THR A 332 -13.91 -8.33 11.08
CA THR A 332 -13.22 -9.36 10.27
C THR A 332 -12.93 -10.58 11.13
N SER A 333 -13.56 -11.74 10.93
CA SER A 333 -13.22 -12.95 11.70
C SER A 333 -12.25 -13.86 10.95
N VAL A 334 -10.96 -13.79 11.28
CA VAL A 334 -9.95 -14.74 10.76
C VAL A 334 -10.23 -16.15 11.31
N SER A 335 -10.44 -17.11 10.42
CA SER A 335 -10.45 -18.54 10.75
C SER A 335 -9.18 -19.19 10.20
N ALA A 336 -8.37 -19.79 11.08
CA ALA A 336 -7.34 -20.74 10.69
C ALA A 336 -7.49 -22.06 11.47
N ASN A 337 -7.46 -23.13 10.67
CA ASN A 337 -7.32 -24.55 10.95
C ASN A 337 -8.53 -25.41 11.34
N GLU A 338 -8.84 -26.27 10.35
CA GLU A 338 -9.43 -27.59 10.47
C GLU A 338 -8.88 -28.38 11.67
N SER A 339 -9.77 -28.82 12.54
CA SER A 339 -9.76 -30.19 13.04
C SER A 339 -11.14 -30.56 13.58
N SER A 340 -11.52 -31.81 13.34
CA SER A 340 -12.83 -32.40 13.55
C SER A 340 -13.45 -32.16 14.93
N ALA A 341 -14.72 -31.72 14.97
CA ALA A 341 -15.71 -32.24 15.91
C ALA A 341 -17.13 -31.81 15.49
N THR A 342 -17.95 -32.81 15.21
CA THR A 342 -19.40 -32.69 15.06
C THR A 342 -20.03 -32.14 16.33
N SER A 343 -20.27 -30.83 16.38
CA SER A 343 -21.27 -30.25 17.27
C SER A 343 -22.23 -29.43 16.42
N LYS A 344 -23.54 -29.69 16.57
CA LYS A 344 -24.59 -28.97 15.84
C LYS A 344 -24.55 -27.50 16.26
N ALA A 345 -23.89 -26.67 15.46
CA ALA A 345 -23.92 -25.22 15.60
C ALA A 345 -25.37 -24.72 15.57
N SER A 346 -25.69 -23.73 16.39
CA SER A 346 -27.01 -23.08 16.38
C SER A 346 -27.22 -22.39 15.02
N PRO A 347 -28.46 -22.34 14.47
CA PRO A 347 -28.74 -21.57 13.25
C PRO A 347 -28.31 -20.11 13.34
N VAL A 348 -28.32 -19.52 14.55
CA VAL A 348 -27.87 -18.14 14.78
C VAL A 348 -26.37 -17.98 14.51
N SER A 349 -25.53 -18.89 15.02
CA SER A 349 -24.08 -18.83 14.77
C SER A 349 -23.73 -19.09 13.30
N LYS A 350 -24.51 -19.91 12.59
CA LYS A 350 -24.30 -20.14 11.15
C LYS A 350 -24.61 -18.87 10.34
N TRP A 351 -25.66 -18.11 10.70
CA TRP A 351 -25.98 -16.84 10.06
C TRP A 351 -24.86 -15.80 10.23
N GLU A 352 -24.30 -15.68 11.43
CA GLU A 352 -23.19 -14.78 11.72
C GLU A 352 -21.95 -15.15 10.89
N SER A 353 -21.57 -16.42 10.85
CA SER A 353 -20.43 -16.88 10.04
C SER A 353 -20.66 -16.67 8.54
N LEU A 354 -21.86 -16.93 8.03
CA LEU A 354 -22.17 -16.69 6.62
C LEU A 354 -22.26 -15.20 6.28
N ALA A 355 -22.61 -14.33 7.23
CA ALA A 355 -22.59 -12.89 7.02
C ALA A 355 -21.14 -12.37 6.93
N VAL A 356 -20.24 -12.85 7.80
CA VAL A 356 -18.82 -12.48 7.72
C VAL A 356 -18.17 -13.01 6.44
N ALA A 357 -18.43 -14.27 6.08
CA ALA A 357 -17.92 -14.83 4.83
C ALA A 357 -18.44 -14.08 3.58
N GLU A 358 -19.67 -13.55 3.64
CA GLU A 358 -20.21 -12.72 2.57
C GLU A 358 -19.48 -11.38 2.45
N ASP A 359 -19.19 -10.71 3.57
CA ASP A 359 -18.44 -9.46 3.63
C ASP A 359 -17.01 -9.64 3.08
N GLU A 360 -16.31 -10.67 3.55
CA GLU A 360 -14.96 -11.02 3.06
C GLU A 360 -14.96 -11.33 1.55
N LEU A 361 -16.00 -12.01 1.05
CA LEU A 361 -16.11 -12.31 -0.37
C LEU A 361 -16.39 -11.06 -1.21
N VAL A 362 -17.22 -10.14 -0.70
CA VAL A 362 -17.45 -8.83 -1.35
C VAL A 362 -16.15 -8.04 -1.44
N ASP A 363 -15.36 -8.00 -0.36
CA ASP A 363 -14.06 -7.33 -0.35
C ASP A 363 -13.08 -7.98 -1.35
N LEU A 364 -13.05 -9.31 -1.44
CA LEU A 364 -12.21 -10.03 -2.39
C LEU A 364 -12.64 -9.81 -3.85
N GLU A 365 -13.94 -9.74 -4.12
CA GLU A 365 -14.49 -9.41 -5.43
C GLU A 365 -14.13 -7.97 -5.84
N ALA A 366 -14.33 -7.00 -4.93
CA ALA A 366 -13.97 -5.60 -5.15
C ALA A 366 -12.45 -5.42 -5.34
N SER A 367 -11.65 -6.09 -4.53
CA SER A 367 -10.18 -6.15 -4.68
C SER A 367 -9.83 -6.63 -6.08
N PHE A 368 -10.40 -7.76 -6.54
CA PHE A 368 -10.07 -8.31 -7.86
C PHE A 368 -10.44 -7.37 -9.03
N GLU A 369 -11.52 -6.59 -8.91
CA GLU A 369 -11.84 -5.55 -9.89
C GLU A 369 -10.81 -4.41 -9.88
N ASP A 370 -10.40 -3.96 -8.69
CA ASP A 370 -9.35 -2.95 -8.52
C ASP A 370 -8.00 -3.43 -9.06
N GLU A 371 -7.63 -4.69 -8.83
CA GLU A 371 -6.40 -5.32 -9.35
C GLU A 371 -6.27 -5.13 -10.87
N GLY A 372 -7.35 -5.40 -11.62
CA GLY A 372 -7.36 -5.27 -13.07
C GLY A 372 -7.05 -3.84 -13.55
N LYS A 373 -7.67 -2.84 -12.90
CA LYS A 373 -7.46 -1.40 -13.17
C LYS A 373 -6.06 -0.96 -12.75
N PHE A 374 -5.58 -1.44 -11.59
CA PHE A 374 -4.24 -1.15 -11.09
C PHE A 374 -3.18 -1.66 -12.06
N ILE A 375 -3.26 -2.92 -12.48
CA ILE A 375 -2.28 -3.51 -13.39
C ILE A 375 -2.26 -2.77 -14.73
N SER A 376 -3.41 -2.41 -15.30
CA SER A 376 -3.44 -1.68 -16.58
C SER A 376 -2.83 -0.28 -16.50
N ASN A 377 -3.01 0.41 -15.38
CA ASN A 377 -2.64 1.82 -15.25
C ASN A 377 -1.21 2.01 -14.71
N PHE A 378 -0.74 1.10 -13.86
CA PHE A 378 0.55 1.19 -13.17
C PHE A 378 1.60 0.24 -13.78
N ALA A 379 1.29 -1.05 -13.79
CA ALA A 379 2.26 -2.10 -14.04
C ALA A 379 2.44 -2.44 -15.53
N ALA A 380 1.41 -2.25 -16.35
CA ALA A 380 1.46 -2.60 -17.77
C ALA A 380 2.28 -1.60 -18.61
N GLY A 381 3.09 -2.11 -19.53
CA GLY A 381 3.84 -1.30 -20.49
C GLY A 381 4.92 -2.12 -21.19
N GLU A 382 5.55 -1.53 -22.18
CA GLU A 382 6.61 -2.18 -22.95
C GLU A 382 7.99 -1.89 -22.35
N ALA A 383 8.99 -2.69 -22.69
CA ALA A 383 10.36 -2.47 -22.20
C ALA A 383 10.94 -1.14 -22.72
N ASP A 384 10.53 -0.71 -23.90
CA ASP A 384 10.90 0.58 -24.49
C ASP A 384 10.34 1.78 -23.72
N ASP A 385 9.34 1.56 -22.84
CA ASP A 385 8.84 2.59 -21.93
C ASP A 385 9.80 2.85 -20.76
N VAL A 386 10.82 2.02 -20.51
CA VAL A 386 11.74 2.20 -19.38
C VAL A 386 12.96 3.02 -19.81
N ILE A 387 13.08 4.22 -19.26
CA ILE A 387 14.15 5.16 -19.59
C ILE A 387 15.16 5.22 -18.45
N THR A 388 16.44 5.11 -18.78
CA THR A 388 17.53 5.29 -17.83
C THR A 388 18.06 6.72 -17.94
N LEU A 389 18.00 7.48 -16.85
CA LEU A 389 18.62 8.79 -16.71
C LEU A 389 19.96 8.62 -16.03
N ASN A 390 21.06 8.95 -16.72
CA ASN A 390 22.39 9.01 -16.14
C ASN A 390 22.64 10.44 -15.66
N VAL A 391 22.34 10.71 -14.39
CA VAL A 391 22.44 12.03 -13.79
C VAL A 391 23.80 12.16 -13.10
N SER A 392 24.78 12.76 -13.78
CA SER A 392 26.14 12.92 -13.28
C SER A 392 26.74 11.62 -12.69
N GLY A 393 26.50 10.46 -13.32
CA GLY A 393 26.94 9.15 -12.88
C GLY A 393 25.98 8.40 -11.93
N THR A 394 24.90 9.05 -11.48
CA THR A 394 23.82 8.40 -10.71
C THR A 394 22.72 7.95 -11.66
N ARG A 395 22.36 6.66 -11.63
CA ARG A 395 21.29 6.14 -12.49
C ARG A 395 19.94 6.25 -11.80
N ILE A 396 18.98 6.80 -12.52
CA ILE A 396 17.58 6.90 -12.13
C ILE A 396 16.76 6.33 -13.28
N MET A 397 15.92 5.35 -13.03
CA MET A 397 15.07 4.78 -14.08
C MET A 397 13.62 5.17 -13.84
N ALA A 398 12.93 5.59 -14.89
CA ALA A 398 11.51 5.96 -14.82
C ALA A 398 10.80 5.55 -16.12
N SER A 399 9.48 5.44 -16.07
CA SER A 399 8.72 5.22 -17.30
C SER A 399 8.70 6.48 -18.16
N LEU A 400 8.64 6.28 -19.47
CA LEU A 400 8.50 7.33 -20.47
C LEU A 400 7.26 8.19 -20.18
N GLN A 401 6.16 7.55 -19.76
CA GLN A 401 4.93 8.23 -19.35
C GLN A 401 5.16 9.20 -18.19
N THR A 402 5.91 8.80 -17.16
CA THR A 402 6.25 9.65 -16.03
C THR A 402 7.13 10.83 -16.45
N LEU A 403 8.14 10.60 -17.28
CA LEU A 403 9.05 11.66 -17.75
C LEU A 403 8.39 12.64 -18.75
N GLN A 404 7.34 12.19 -19.45
CA GLN A 404 6.57 12.99 -20.40
C GLN A 404 5.26 13.56 -19.82
N LEU A 405 5.04 13.46 -18.49
CA LEU A 405 3.82 13.92 -17.84
C LEU A 405 3.49 15.38 -18.20
N VAL A 406 4.51 16.25 -18.20
CA VAL A 406 4.43 17.61 -18.74
C VAL A 406 5.01 17.60 -20.16
N LYS A 407 4.14 17.44 -21.16
CA LYS A 407 4.54 17.24 -22.57
C LYS A 407 5.43 18.36 -23.14
N ASP A 408 5.19 19.60 -22.73
CA ASP A 408 5.93 20.77 -23.22
C ASP A 408 7.23 21.05 -22.44
N SER A 409 7.59 20.19 -21.48
CA SER A 409 8.81 20.33 -20.69
C SER A 409 10.08 20.04 -21.51
N ALA A 410 11.18 20.67 -21.12
CA ALA A 410 12.49 20.36 -21.69
C ALA A 410 12.93 18.93 -21.36
N LEU A 411 12.49 18.38 -20.21
CA LEU A 411 12.72 16.97 -19.87
C LEU A 411 12.00 16.02 -20.85
N ALA A 412 10.71 16.26 -21.13
CA ALA A 412 9.94 15.44 -22.07
C ALA A 412 10.55 15.46 -23.47
N ARG A 413 11.00 16.64 -23.93
CA ARG A 413 11.72 16.79 -25.21
C ARG A 413 13.04 16.04 -25.22
N LEU A 414 13.85 16.20 -24.18
CA LEU A 414 15.16 15.55 -24.05
C LEU A 414 15.02 14.02 -24.16
N VAL A 415 14.06 13.45 -23.46
CA VAL A 415 13.77 12.01 -23.51
C VAL A 415 13.23 11.60 -24.87
N SER A 416 12.34 12.40 -25.47
CA SER A 416 11.80 12.11 -26.81
C SER A 416 12.90 12.07 -27.87
N ASP A 417 13.80 13.06 -27.86
CA ASP A 417 14.95 13.12 -28.77
C ASP A 417 15.87 11.91 -28.60
N ALA A 418 16.10 11.48 -27.36
CA ALA A 418 16.90 10.29 -27.05
C ALA A 418 16.24 8.99 -27.55
N THR A 419 14.91 8.86 -27.40
CA THR A 419 14.16 7.69 -27.89
C THR A 419 14.05 7.64 -29.42
N ALA A 420 13.96 8.79 -30.10
CA ALA A 420 13.85 8.86 -31.57
C ALA A 420 15.13 8.40 -32.30
N ASN A 421 16.30 8.60 -31.69
CA ASN A 421 17.59 8.19 -32.26
C ASN A 421 17.87 6.67 -32.14
N LYS A 422 16.92 5.88 -31.63
CA LYS A 422 17.14 4.53 -31.08
C LYS A 422 16.57 3.38 -31.92
N ALA A 423 16.14 3.63 -33.16
CA ALA A 423 15.39 2.67 -33.99
C ALA A 423 16.15 1.39 -34.43
N THR A 424 17.28 0.99 -33.81
CA THR A 424 18.14 -0.07 -34.37
C THR A 424 18.46 -1.28 -33.50
N VAL A 425 18.34 -1.30 -32.16
CA VAL A 425 18.56 -2.55 -31.38
C VAL A 425 17.68 -2.59 -30.13
N THR A 426 16.71 -3.50 -30.09
CA THR A 426 15.60 -3.53 -29.10
C THR A 426 15.53 -4.80 -28.24
N LYS A 427 16.50 -5.72 -28.34
CA LYS A 427 16.51 -6.96 -27.55
C LYS A 427 17.64 -6.97 -26.50
N PRO A 428 17.49 -7.67 -25.36
CA PRO A 428 18.50 -7.75 -24.30
C PRO A 428 19.84 -8.25 -24.85
N VAL A 429 20.97 -7.77 -24.31
CA VAL A 429 22.32 -8.17 -24.80
C VAL A 429 22.50 -9.69 -24.77
N LYS A 430 21.95 -10.38 -23.75
CA LYS A 430 21.94 -11.85 -23.66
C LYS A 430 21.20 -12.58 -24.80
N ASP A 431 20.42 -11.87 -25.61
CA ASP A 431 19.64 -12.39 -26.73
C ASP A 431 20.13 -11.84 -28.09
N TRP A 432 21.25 -11.11 -28.10
CA TRP A 432 21.89 -10.63 -29.32
C TRP A 432 22.49 -11.79 -30.12
N ASN A 433 22.24 -11.77 -31.43
CA ASN A 433 22.95 -12.59 -32.39
C ASN A 433 24.26 -11.88 -32.81
N TYR A 434 25.06 -12.54 -33.65
CA TYR A 434 26.33 -11.97 -34.10
C TYR A 434 26.19 -10.69 -34.94
N GLU A 435 25.05 -10.48 -35.60
CA GLU A 435 24.78 -9.28 -36.40
C GLU A 435 24.55 -8.07 -35.48
N ASP A 436 23.83 -8.26 -34.37
CA ASP A 436 23.62 -7.19 -33.38
C ASP A 436 24.92 -6.81 -32.68
N VAL A 437 25.75 -7.79 -32.32
CA VAL A 437 27.08 -7.57 -31.73
C VAL A 437 27.98 -6.79 -32.70
N THR A 438 27.98 -7.18 -33.97
CA THR A 438 28.72 -6.48 -35.03
C THR A 438 28.19 -5.06 -35.24
N ALA A 439 26.87 -4.86 -35.24
CA ALA A 439 26.25 -3.55 -35.38
C ALA A 439 26.60 -2.62 -34.21
N TRP A 440 26.64 -3.15 -32.98
CA TRP A 440 27.08 -2.40 -31.80
C TRP A 440 28.57 -2.06 -31.86
N LEU A 441 29.44 -3.01 -32.19
CA LEU A 441 30.89 -2.78 -32.32
C LEU A 441 31.22 -1.66 -33.31
N ASN A 442 30.46 -1.56 -34.41
CA ASN A 442 30.60 -0.50 -35.40
C ASN A 442 30.17 0.90 -34.89
N GLN A 443 29.35 0.96 -33.83
CA GLN A 443 28.94 2.23 -33.19
C GLN A 443 29.92 2.70 -32.12
N VAL A 444 30.77 1.80 -31.59
CA VAL A 444 31.75 2.16 -30.56
C VAL A 444 32.94 2.88 -31.20
N GLU A 445 33.09 4.16 -30.86
CA GLU A 445 34.13 5.01 -31.43
C GLU A 445 35.53 4.54 -30.99
N GLY A 446 36.43 4.31 -31.94
CA GLY A 446 37.82 3.91 -31.68
C GLY A 446 38.09 2.40 -31.68
N ILE A 447 37.11 1.58 -32.08
CA ILE A 447 37.32 0.15 -32.39
C ILE A 447 37.84 0.01 -33.83
N PRO A 448 38.97 -0.67 -34.06
CA PRO A 448 39.48 -0.92 -35.42
C PRO A 448 38.62 -1.93 -36.18
N ASP A 449 38.36 -1.70 -37.48
CA ASP A 449 37.62 -2.63 -38.36
C ASP A 449 38.09 -4.10 -38.30
N PRO A 450 39.42 -4.41 -38.19
CA PRO A 450 39.86 -5.80 -38.05
C PRO A 450 39.34 -6.50 -36.80
N VAL A 451 39.12 -5.76 -35.70
CA VAL A 451 38.54 -6.31 -34.48
C VAL A 451 37.06 -6.61 -34.68
N VAL A 452 36.32 -5.69 -35.31
CA VAL A 452 34.90 -5.89 -35.63
C VAL A 452 34.72 -7.13 -36.51
N LYS A 453 35.56 -7.27 -37.52
CA LYS A 453 35.52 -8.40 -38.45
C LYS A 453 35.84 -9.74 -37.78
N GLU A 454 36.77 -9.79 -36.83
CA GLU A 454 37.05 -11.02 -36.09
C GLU A 454 35.84 -11.47 -35.26
N PHE A 455 35.13 -10.54 -34.61
CA PHE A 455 33.91 -10.84 -33.87
C PHE A 455 32.77 -11.34 -34.79
N GLU A 456 32.67 -10.77 -35.99
CA GLU A 456 31.73 -11.20 -37.03
C GLU A 456 32.08 -12.60 -37.57
N ASP A 457 33.35 -12.84 -37.93
CA ASP A 457 33.85 -14.10 -38.48
C ASP A 457 33.69 -15.26 -37.48
N GLN A 458 33.87 -14.99 -36.17
CA GLN A 458 33.67 -15.96 -35.09
C GLN A 458 32.21 -16.05 -34.61
N GLN A 459 31.30 -15.27 -35.20
CA GLN A 459 29.88 -15.23 -34.87
C GLN A 459 29.58 -15.03 -33.37
N VAL A 460 30.32 -14.15 -32.71
CA VAL A 460 30.19 -13.92 -31.26
C VAL A 460 28.78 -13.43 -30.93
N THR A 461 28.09 -14.18 -30.07
CA THR A 461 26.77 -13.82 -29.56
C THR A 461 26.87 -12.87 -28.36
N GLY A 462 25.78 -12.18 -28.02
CA GLY A 462 25.84 -11.25 -26.89
C GLY A 462 26.07 -11.91 -25.53
N ARG A 463 25.71 -13.19 -25.35
CA ARG A 463 26.07 -13.98 -24.14
C ARG A 463 27.57 -14.20 -24.03
N GLU A 464 28.22 -14.46 -25.15
CA GLU A 464 29.66 -14.66 -25.20
C GLU A 464 30.36 -13.31 -24.99
N LEU A 465 29.88 -12.24 -25.63
CA LEU A 465 30.40 -10.88 -25.50
C LEU A 465 30.50 -10.43 -24.03
N ILE A 466 29.42 -10.55 -23.26
CA ILE A 466 29.39 -10.15 -21.84
C ILE A 466 30.26 -11.05 -20.96
N SER A 467 30.54 -12.29 -21.40
CA SER A 467 31.42 -13.21 -20.70
C SER A 467 32.91 -12.95 -20.96
N LEU A 468 33.26 -12.03 -21.87
CA LEU A 468 34.65 -11.76 -22.24
C LEU A 468 35.39 -10.93 -21.19
N GLY A 469 36.37 -11.56 -20.54
CA GLY A 469 37.37 -10.86 -19.74
C GLY A 469 38.54 -10.30 -20.58
N VAL A 470 39.53 -9.74 -19.88
CA VAL A 470 40.77 -9.20 -20.49
C VAL A 470 41.46 -10.22 -21.39
N GLU A 471 41.56 -11.48 -20.97
CA GLU A 471 42.23 -12.53 -21.74
C GLU A 471 41.38 -12.96 -22.95
N GLY A 472 40.05 -13.06 -22.79
CA GLY A 472 39.15 -13.34 -23.92
C GLY A 472 39.29 -12.31 -25.03
N LEU A 473 39.29 -11.01 -24.72
CA LEU A 473 39.48 -9.96 -25.74
C LEU A 473 40.84 -10.05 -26.45
N LYS A 474 41.91 -10.48 -25.76
CA LYS A 474 43.21 -10.69 -26.40
C LYS A 474 43.20 -11.87 -27.36
N ASP A 475 42.46 -12.93 -27.02
CA ASP A 475 42.29 -14.11 -27.88
C ASP A 475 41.56 -13.76 -29.18
N PHE A 476 40.65 -12.77 -29.16
CA PHE A 476 40.02 -12.15 -30.35
C PHE A 476 40.91 -11.11 -31.05
N GLY A 477 42.23 -11.13 -30.82
CA GLY A 477 43.17 -10.26 -31.53
C GLY A 477 43.18 -8.79 -31.09
N VAL A 478 42.53 -8.44 -29.97
CA VAL A 478 42.57 -7.09 -29.40
C VAL A 478 43.88 -6.90 -28.62
N VAL A 479 44.96 -6.58 -29.33
CA VAL A 479 46.30 -6.49 -28.72
C VAL A 479 46.56 -5.13 -28.06
N ARG A 480 45.90 -4.07 -28.55
CA ARG A 480 46.12 -2.71 -28.03
C ARG A 480 45.45 -2.57 -26.67
N LYS A 481 46.26 -2.38 -25.61
CA LYS A 481 45.78 -2.19 -24.24
C LYS A 481 44.64 -1.17 -24.12
N GLY A 482 44.75 -0.03 -24.82
CA GLY A 482 43.69 1.00 -24.82
C GLY A 482 42.35 0.49 -25.36
N THR A 483 42.36 -0.29 -26.43
CA THR A 483 41.15 -0.88 -27.03
C THR A 483 40.58 -2.00 -26.14
N VAL A 484 41.42 -2.79 -25.47
CA VAL A 484 40.98 -3.80 -24.49
C VAL A 484 40.21 -3.14 -23.34
N TYR A 485 40.77 -2.08 -22.73
CA TYR A 485 40.10 -1.40 -21.63
C TYR A 485 38.87 -0.61 -22.08
N LEU A 486 38.87 -0.06 -23.29
CA LEU A 486 37.70 0.57 -23.89
C LEU A 486 36.56 -0.45 -24.06
N LEU A 487 36.84 -1.59 -24.71
CA LEU A 487 35.85 -2.65 -24.90
C LEU A 487 35.37 -3.22 -23.57
N LEU A 488 36.24 -3.45 -22.58
CA LEU A 488 35.81 -3.89 -21.25
C LEU A 488 34.89 -2.86 -20.57
N LYS A 489 35.19 -1.57 -20.72
CA LYS A 489 34.33 -0.51 -20.18
C LYS A 489 32.97 -0.53 -20.88
N GLU A 490 32.95 -0.60 -22.21
CA GLU A 490 31.71 -0.59 -22.98
C GLU A 490 30.89 -1.88 -22.83
N ILE A 491 31.53 -3.04 -22.71
CA ILE A 491 30.88 -4.33 -22.38
C ILE A 491 30.29 -4.26 -20.97
N LYS A 492 31.04 -3.71 -20.00
CA LYS A 492 30.51 -3.49 -18.65
C LYS A 492 29.34 -2.52 -18.66
N THR A 493 29.41 -1.45 -19.47
CA THR A 493 28.27 -0.56 -19.68
C THR A 493 27.09 -1.32 -20.27
N LEU A 494 27.30 -2.19 -21.28
CA LEU A 494 26.24 -3.04 -21.84
C LEU A 494 25.62 -3.99 -20.80
N GLU A 495 26.45 -4.63 -19.97
CA GLU A 495 26.00 -5.50 -18.87
C GLU A 495 25.17 -4.74 -17.83
N GLU A 496 25.57 -3.50 -17.54
CA GLU A 496 24.92 -2.69 -16.53
C GLU A 496 23.71 -1.88 -17.08
N THR A 497 23.60 -1.68 -18.40
CA THR A 497 22.53 -0.88 -19.05
C THR A 497 21.51 -1.72 -19.81
N GLY A 498 21.77 -3.02 -20.01
CA GLY A 498 20.87 -3.95 -20.70
C GLY A 498 20.59 -3.58 -22.17
N GLY A 499 21.35 -2.66 -22.78
CA GLY A 499 21.07 -2.10 -24.10
C GLY A 499 20.00 -1.00 -24.11
N GLY A 500 19.60 -0.47 -22.94
CA GLY A 500 18.66 0.64 -22.79
C GLY A 500 19.23 2.00 -23.22
N ALA A 501 18.35 2.97 -23.52
CA ALA A 501 18.79 4.33 -23.83
C ALA A 501 19.13 5.03 -22.52
N GLU A 502 20.38 5.45 -22.38
CA GLU A 502 20.78 6.37 -21.32
C GLU A 502 20.62 7.82 -21.78
N VAL A 503 19.85 8.59 -21.03
CA VAL A 503 19.77 10.04 -21.18
C VAL A 503 20.75 10.67 -20.20
N LEU A 504 21.82 11.27 -20.72
CA LEU A 504 22.81 11.96 -19.89
C LEU A 504 22.24 13.30 -19.40
N ILE A 505 22.31 13.52 -18.09
CA ILE A 505 21.89 14.77 -17.43
C ILE A 505 23.01 15.29 -16.53
N GLU A 506 23.59 16.44 -16.90
CA GLU A 506 24.66 17.10 -16.14
C GLU A 506 24.09 18.05 -15.08
N GLN A 507 23.20 17.54 -14.22
CA GLN A 507 22.59 18.28 -13.10
C GLN A 507 22.76 17.52 -11.78
N SER A 508 22.31 18.13 -10.67
CA SER A 508 22.35 17.51 -9.35
C SER A 508 21.47 16.25 -9.30
N PRO A 509 22.04 15.07 -8.97
CA PRO A 509 21.27 13.83 -8.81
C PRO A 509 20.15 13.96 -7.77
N TYR A 510 20.41 14.65 -6.66
CA TYR A 510 19.41 14.91 -5.63
C TYR A 510 18.19 15.65 -6.17
N CYS A 511 18.41 16.77 -6.89
CA CYS A 511 17.31 17.55 -7.44
C CYS A 511 16.54 16.80 -8.53
N VAL A 512 17.24 16.08 -9.42
CA VAL A 512 16.59 15.30 -10.48
C VAL A 512 15.79 14.13 -9.89
N ASN A 513 16.30 13.46 -8.85
CA ASN A 513 15.57 12.40 -8.18
C ASN A 513 14.28 12.92 -7.54
N LEU A 514 14.32 14.06 -6.84
CA LEU A 514 13.12 14.71 -6.30
C LEU A 514 12.10 15.08 -7.39
N ILE A 515 12.57 15.56 -8.55
CA ILE A 515 11.70 15.83 -9.70
C ILE A 515 11.04 14.55 -10.18
N VAL A 516 11.81 13.48 -10.41
CA VAL A 516 11.29 12.19 -10.89
C VAL A 516 10.31 11.59 -9.88
N ASP A 517 10.63 11.63 -8.59
CA ASP A 517 9.74 11.16 -7.54
C ASP A 517 8.43 11.94 -7.54
N HIS A 518 8.47 13.28 -7.63
CA HIS A 518 7.26 14.11 -7.75
C HIS A 518 6.40 13.75 -8.97
N LEU A 519 7.04 13.55 -10.14
CA LEU A 519 6.33 13.13 -11.34
C LEU A 519 5.68 11.75 -11.20
N ARG A 520 6.30 10.81 -10.46
CA ARG A 520 5.69 9.51 -10.15
C ARG A 520 4.43 9.68 -9.31
N LEU A 521 4.48 10.56 -8.30
CA LEU A 521 3.34 10.84 -7.44
C LEU A 521 2.19 11.52 -8.23
N GLU A 522 2.49 12.51 -9.07
CA GLU A 522 1.49 13.16 -9.94
C GLU A 522 0.90 12.17 -10.96
N SER A 523 1.73 11.33 -11.57
CA SER A 523 1.28 10.29 -12.50
C SER A 523 0.30 9.31 -11.83
N ALA A 524 0.60 8.87 -10.61
CA ALA A 524 -0.28 7.98 -9.86
C ALA A 524 -1.61 8.64 -9.48
N PHE A 525 -1.57 9.90 -9.04
CA PHE A 525 -2.78 10.68 -8.72
C PHE A 525 -3.66 10.91 -9.96
N MET A 526 -3.07 11.32 -11.08
CA MET A 526 -3.80 11.54 -12.34
C MET A 526 -4.44 10.27 -12.90
N LYS A 527 -3.88 9.10 -12.59
CA LYS A 527 -4.40 7.77 -12.99
C LYS A 527 -5.42 7.18 -12.02
N ASP A 528 -5.81 7.93 -10.98
CA ASP A 528 -6.75 7.49 -9.95
C ASP A 528 -6.27 6.19 -9.26
N LEU A 529 -4.95 6.08 -9.09
CA LEU A 529 -4.30 4.98 -8.36
C LEU A 529 -4.17 5.30 -6.88
N VAL A 530 -4.09 6.59 -6.55
CA VAL A 530 -4.15 7.11 -5.19
C VAL A 530 -5.27 8.14 -5.12
N ALA A 531 -5.99 8.19 -4.01
CA ALA A 531 -7.12 9.09 -3.83
C ALA A 531 -6.69 10.52 -3.51
N ARG A 532 -5.49 10.68 -2.94
CA ARG A 532 -5.03 11.95 -2.38
C ARG A 532 -3.94 12.58 -3.24
N LYS A 533 -4.04 13.90 -3.41
CA LYS A 533 -2.96 14.69 -4.00
C LYS A 533 -1.81 14.78 -2.98
N HIS A 534 -0.60 14.50 -3.43
CA HIS A 534 0.61 14.58 -2.62
C HIS A 534 1.06 16.03 -2.43
N PRO A 535 1.81 16.33 -1.36
CA PRO A 535 2.40 17.64 -1.14
C PRO A 535 3.54 17.92 -2.14
N ALA A 536 3.93 19.19 -2.26
CA ALA A 536 5.13 19.58 -3.00
C ALA A 536 6.39 18.89 -2.43
N PRO A 537 7.47 18.75 -3.23
CA PRO A 537 8.66 18.02 -2.81
C PRO A 537 9.27 18.57 -1.51
N ALA A 538 9.57 17.67 -0.57
CA ALA A 538 10.28 18.03 0.66
C ALA A 538 11.77 18.28 0.36
N VAL A 539 12.14 19.55 0.15
CA VAL A 539 13.52 19.94 -0.19
C VAL A 539 14.26 20.50 1.03
N CYS A 540 15.46 19.98 1.29
CA CYS A 540 16.37 20.53 2.29
C CYS A 540 16.65 22.02 2.06
N GLU A 541 16.65 22.82 3.13
CA GLU A 541 16.83 24.28 3.04
C GLU A 541 18.08 24.70 2.27
N SER A 542 19.20 23.96 2.45
CA SER A 542 20.47 24.22 1.74
C SER A 542 20.39 24.00 0.23
N GLU A 543 19.46 23.16 -0.24
CA GLU A 543 19.33 22.75 -1.63
C GLU A 543 18.14 23.42 -2.34
N LYS A 544 17.24 24.12 -1.62
CA LYS A 544 16.05 24.79 -2.21
C LYS A 544 16.37 25.68 -3.39
N ALA A 545 17.38 26.54 -3.28
CA ALA A 545 17.77 27.45 -4.37
C ALA A 545 18.27 26.68 -5.61
N ARG A 546 19.00 25.57 -5.40
CA ARG A 546 19.47 24.69 -6.47
C ARG A 546 18.28 23.97 -7.12
N PHE A 547 17.40 23.40 -6.31
CA PHE A 547 16.20 22.71 -6.76
C PHE A 547 15.35 23.58 -7.68
N HIS A 548 15.00 24.81 -7.26
CA HIS A 548 14.23 25.74 -8.09
C HIS A 548 14.92 26.07 -9.42
N LYS A 549 16.25 26.17 -9.43
CA LYS A 549 17.01 26.41 -10.67
C LYS A 549 16.93 25.21 -11.62
N VAL A 550 17.04 23.99 -11.10
CA VAL A 550 16.93 22.75 -11.89
C VAL A 550 15.49 22.55 -12.39
N VAL A 551 14.48 22.79 -11.55
CA VAL A 551 13.07 22.75 -11.97
C VAL A 551 12.80 23.72 -13.10
N LYS A 552 13.21 24.99 -12.98
CA LYS A 552 13.02 25.99 -14.06
C LYS A 552 13.76 25.64 -15.36
N HIS A 553 14.87 24.91 -15.27
CA HIS A 553 15.59 24.45 -16.45
C HIS A 553 14.79 23.39 -17.21
N PHE A 554 14.25 22.40 -16.50
CA PHE A 554 13.47 21.31 -17.12
C PHE A 554 12.02 21.68 -17.42
N PHE A 555 11.42 22.57 -16.63
CA PHE A 555 10.00 22.93 -16.68
C PHE A 555 9.85 24.46 -16.74
N PRO A 556 10.16 25.11 -17.88
CA PRO A 556 10.03 26.55 -18.01
C PRO A 556 8.55 26.99 -18.01
N GLY A 557 8.28 28.19 -17.49
CA GLY A 557 6.94 28.79 -17.47
C GLY A 557 5.98 28.08 -16.52
N GLN A 558 4.71 27.93 -16.94
CA GLN A 558 3.65 27.31 -16.14
C GLN A 558 3.92 25.84 -15.81
N GLY A 559 4.81 25.17 -16.54
CA GLY A 559 5.20 23.79 -16.24
C GLY A 559 5.88 23.61 -14.88
N SER A 560 6.41 24.69 -14.28
CA SER A 560 7.01 24.65 -12.94
C SER A 560 5.98 24.68 -11.80
N GLU A 561 4.75 25.10 -12.07
CA GLU A 561 3.68 25.24 -11.06
C GLU A 561 3.30 23.90 -10.41
N ILE A 562 3.57 22.76 -11.06
CA ILE A 562 3.31 21.44 -10.47
C ILE A 562 4.21 21.14 -9.26
N PHE A 563 5.33 21.86 -9.10
CA PHE A 563 6.29 21.68 -8.01
C PHE A 563 6.13 22.73 -6.88
N GLU A 564 5.11 23.59 -6.95
CA GLU A 564 4.84 24.68 -6.00
C GLU A 564 3.76 24.36 -4.97
#